data_AF-A0A1N6EZ31-F1
#
_entry.id   AF-A0A1N6EZ31-F1
#
_cell.length_a   1.000
_cell.length_b   1.000
_cell.length_c   1.000
_cell.angle_alpha   90.00
_cell.angle_beta   90.00
_cell.angle_gamma   90.00
#
_symmetry.space_group_name_H-M   'P 1'
#
loop_
_entity.id
_entity.type
_entity.pdbx_description
1 polymer ?
#
loop_
_entity_poly.entity_id
_entity_poly.type
_entity_poly.pdbx_seq_one_letter_code
_entity_poly.pdbx_strand_id
1 'polypeptide(L)'
;MAPIEPNQKNLEAIPDPSNTSGKNEQTTKLDQKLERLSRVAHTSILALNVWEDTGATITWLSRPNKSLDGQIPLVLCETESGKKQVQRVLHALEWGNST
;
A
#
# COMPACT_ATOMS: atom_id res chain seq x y z
N MET A 1 54.03 31.68 -35.23
CA MET A 1 52.62 32.03 -35.02
C MET A 1 51.78 31.23 -36.00
N ALA A 2 51.17 30.15 -35.53
CA ALA A 2 50.07 29.42 -36.18
C ALA A 2 49.31 28.69 -35.05
N PRO A 3 47.97 28.58 -35.11
CA PRO A 3 47.13 28.42 -33.92
C PRO A 3 46.98 26.97 -33.46
N ILE A 4 46.81 26.83 -32.15
CA ILE A 4 46.46 25.65 -31.36
C ILE A 4 45.38 24.74 -31.99
N GLU A 5 45.63 23.43 -32.03
CA GLU A 5 44.60 22.41 -32.23
C GLU A 5 43.66 22.33 -31.01
N PRO A 6 42.33 22.37 -31.18
CA PRO A 6 41.42 21.97 -30.13
C PRO A 6 41.32 20.43 -30.08
N ASN A 7 41.71 19.90 -28.92
CA ASN A 7 41.58 18.50 -28.49
C ASN A 7 40.20 17.92 -28.84
N GLN A 8 40.16 16.86 -29.65
CA GLN A 8 38.98 16.00 -29.77
C GLN A 8 38.85 15.16 -28.49
N LYS A 9 38.16 15.70 -27.48
CA LYS A 9 37.68 14.87 -26.38
C LYS A 9 36.27 15.29 -25.98
N ASN A 10 35.40 14.29 -26.04
CA ASN A 10 34.09 14.20 -25.42
C ASN A 10 32.88 14.74 -26.21
N LEU A 11 32.47 13.96 -27.22
CA LEU A 11 31.06 13.84 -27.56
C LEU A 11 30.46 12.78 -26.62
N GLU A 12 30.31 13.13 -25.35
CA GLU A 12 29.56 12.32 -24.39
C GLU A 12 28.10 12.35 -24.84
N ALA A 13 27.62 11.18 -25.22
CA ALA A 13 26.32 10.93 -25.79
C ALA A 13 25.21 11.58 -24.95
N ILE A 14 24.27 12.20 -25.64
CA ILE A 14 22.94 12.54 -25.13
C ILE A 14 22.45 11.33 -24.31
N PRO A 15 22.08 11.47 -23.03
CA PRO A 15 21.44 10.38 -22.31
C PRO A 15 20.12 10.10 -23.03
N ASP A 16 20.12 9.01 -23.78
CA ASP A 16 18.95 8.47 -24.43
C ASP A 16 17.87 8.19 -23.36
N PRO A 17 16.65 8.79 -23.46
CA PRO A 17 15.60 8.56 -22.47
C PRO A 17 15.01 7.13 -22.53
N SER A 18 15.55 6.21 -23.31
CA SER A 18 14.97 4.87 -23.51
C SER A 18 15.48 3.81 -22.54
N ASN A 19 16.31 4.15 -21.53
CA ASN A 19 16.67 3.21 -20.48
C ASN A 19 16.09 3.61 -19.10
N THR A 20 14.83 3.29 -18.89
CA THR A 20 14.33 3.03 -17.52
C THR A 20 13.38 1.83 -17.51
N SER A 21 13.66 0.82 -18.32
CA SER A 21 13.01 -0.49 -18.21
C SER A 21 13.87 -1.41 -17.36
N GLY A 22 13.93 -1.06 -16.08
CA GLY A 22 14.69 -1.78 -15.07
C GLY A 22 14.04 -1.56 -13.72
N LYS A 23 12.73 -1.86 -13.61
CA LYS A 23 12.05 -1.92 -12.31
C LYS A 23 12.68 -3.08 -11.55
N ASN A 24 13.77 -2.81 -10.84
CA ASN A 24 14.55 -3.79 -10.12
C ASN A 24 13.62 -4.59 -9.17
N GLU A 25 13.85 -5.89 -9.02
CA GLU A 25 12.96 -6.77 -8.24
C GLU A 25 12.71 -6.24 -6.82
N GLN A 26 13.70 -5.54 -6.26
CA GLN A 26 13.67 -4.92 -4.94
C GLN A 26 12.64 -3.77 -4.84
N THR A 27 12.55 -2.89 -5.84
CA THR A 27 11.54 -1.81 -5.88
C THR A 27 10.14 -2.37 -6.00
N THR A 28 9.95 -3.42 -6.80
CA THR A 28 8.62 -4.07 -6.93
C THR A 28 8.18 -4.76 -5.63
N LYS A 29 9.09 -5.43 -4.93
CA LYS A 29 8.80 -6.03 -3.61
C LYS A 29 8.50 -4.97 -2.55
N LEU A 30 9.18 -3.83 -2.58
CA LEU A 30 8.93 -2.72 -1.66
C LEU A 30 7.56 -2.08 -1.92
N ASP A 31 7.23 -1.86 -3.18
CA ASP A 31 5.94 -1.34 -3.65
C ASP A 31 4.79 -2.21 -3.09
N GLN A 32 4.86 -3.53 -3.29
CA GLN A 32 3.88 -4.48 -2.75
C GLN A 32 3.75 -4.44 -1.22
N LYS A 33 4.86 -4.29 -0.50
CA LYS A 33 4.83 -4.15 0.98
C LYS A 33 4.17 -2.84 1.40
N LEU A 34 4.46 -1.74 0.69
CA LEU A 34 3.88 -0.43 0.96
C LEU A 34 2.38 -0.44 0.69
N GLU A 35 1.94 -1.09 -0.39
CA GLU A 35 0.52 -1.27 -0.70
C GLU A 35 -0.20 -2.07 0.40
N ARG A 36 0.40 -3.19 0.87
CA ARG A 36 -0.14 -3.98 1.99
C ARG A 36 -0.25 -3.13 3.26
N LEU A 37 0.81 -2.39 3.60
CA LEU A 37 0.82 -1.51 4.77
C LEU A 37 -0.27 -0.42 4.64
N SER A 38 -0.43 0.15 3.45
CA SER A 38 -1.44 1.19 3.17
C SER A 38 -2.85 0.66 3.36
N ARG A 39 -3.14 -0.58 2.92
CA ARG A 39 -4.43 -1.25 3.16
C ARG A 39 -4.70 -1.48 4.64
N VAL A 40 -3.71 -1.96 5.38
CA VAL A 40 -3.82 -2.16 6.83
C VAL A 40 -4.05 -0.83 7.53
N ALA A 41 -3.26 0.20 7.25
CA ALA A 41 -3.39 1.52 7.87
C ALA A 41 -4.79 2.13 7.63
N HIS A 42 -5.28 2.09 6.39
CA HIS A 42 -6.60 2.61 6.06
C HIS A 42 -7.72 1.87 6.81
N THR A 43 -7.60 0.54 6.92
CA THR A 43 -8.58 -0.28 7.65
C THR A 43 -8.53 0.00 9.16
N SER A 44 -7.33 0.20 9.71
CA SER A 44 -7.15 0.54 11.13
C SER A 44 -7.73 1.90 11.49
N ILE A 45 -7.58 2.90 10.62
CA ILE A 45 -8.18 4.23 10.81
C ILE A 45 -9.71 4.12 10.79
N LEU A 46 -10.26 3.40 9.82
CA LEU A 46 -11.72 3.21 9.74
C LEU A 46 -12.23 2.48 10.99
N ALA A 47 -11.56 1.41 11.41
CA ALA A 47 -11.92 0.70 12.63
C ALA A 47 -11.87 1.63 13.86
N LEU A 48 -10.81 2.42 14.00
CA LEU A 48 -10.71 3.38 15.10
C LEU A 48 -11.86 4.38 15.13
N ASN A 49 -12.35 4.82 13.98
CA ASN A 49 -13.53 5.70 13.91
C ASN A 49 -14.83 4.99 14.33
N VAL A 50 -14.97 3.69 14.05
CA VAL A 50 -16.16 2.90 14.43
C VAL A 50 -16.17 2.57 15.92
N TRP A 51 -15.02 2.20 16.48
CA TRP A 51 -14.94 1.81 17.90
C TRP A 51 -14.64 2.99 18.83
N GLU A 52 -14.05 4.06 18.34
CA GLU A 52 -13.59 5.25 19.09
C GLU A 52 -12.62 4.93 20.25
N ASP A 53 -12.21 3.67 20.36
CA ASP A 53 -11.31 3.14 21.38
C ASP A 53 -10.21 2.32 20.71
N THR A 54 -8.97 2.61 21.09
CA THR A 54 -7.79 1.95 20.52
C THR A 54 -7.72 0.48 20.93
N GLY A 55 -8.10 0.15 22.17
CA GLY A 55 -8.06 -1.22 22.70
C GLY A 55 -9.05 -2.15 21.98
N ALA A 56 -10.29 -1.69 21.81
CA ALA A 56 -11.35 -2.36 21.08
C ALA A 56 -11.00 -2.50 19.60
N THR A 57 -10.42 -1.45 18.99
CA THR A 57 -9.94 -1.48 17.61
C THR A 57 -8.90 -2.57 17.39
N ILE A 58 -7.84 -2.60 18.21
CA ILE A 58 -6.78 -3.61 18.11
C ILE A 58 -7.36 -5.02 18.35
N THR A 59 -8.23 -5.15 19.34
CA THR A 59 -8.88 -6.42 19.70
C THR A 59 -9.72 -6.96 18.56
N TRP A 60 -10.50 -6.10 17.91
CA TRP A 60 -11.34 -6.49 16.79
C TRP A 60 -10.52 -6.86 15.56
N LEU A 61 -9.53 -6.02 15.20
CA LEU A 61 -8.67 -6.24 14.03
C LEU A 61 -7.81 -7.51 14.13
N SER A 62 -7.47 -7.93 15.35
CA SER A 62 -6.56 -9.05 15.62
C SER A 62 -7.28 -10.36 15.99
N ARG A 63 -8.62 -10.39 16.02
CA ARG A 63 -9.39 -11.58 16.38
C ARG A 63 -10.24 -12.11 15.22
N PRO A 64 -10.47 -13.43 15.16
CA PRO A 64 -11.48 -14.03 14.29
C PRO A 64 -12.83 -13.31 14.41
N ASN A 65 -13.41 -12.91 13.28
CA ASN A 65 -14.71 -12.25 13.24
C ASN A 65 -15.73 -13.10 12.48
N LYS A 66 -16.86 -13.41 13.12
CA LYS A 66 -17.95 -14.21 12.51
C LYS A 66 -18.53 -13.58 11.25
N SER A 67 -18.64 -12.26 11.17
CA SER A 67 -19.11 -11.54 9.97
C SER A 67 -18.11 -11.62 8.80
N LEU A 68 -16.89 -12.08 9.07
CA LEU A 68 -15.81 -12.31 8.10
C LEU A 68 -15.52 -13.81 7.94
N ASP A 69 -16.53 -14.67 8.16
CA ASP A 69 -16.39 -16.13 8.06
C ASP A 69 -15.37 -16.72 9.06
N GLY A 70 -15.21 -16.06 10.23
CA GLY A 70 -14.23 -16.46 11.24
C GLY A 70 -12.79 -16.06 10.91
N GLN A 71 -12.56 -15.28 9.86
CA GLN A 71 -11.22 -14.79 9.54
C GLN A 71 -10.83 -13.57 10.37
N ILE A 72 -9.52 -13.37 10.52
CA ILE A 72 -8.95 -12.21 11.21
C ILE A 72 -8.94 -11.02 10.23
N PRO A 73 -9.47 -9.84 10.59
CA PRO A 73 -9.53 -8.68 9.70
C PRO A 73 -8.16 -8.29 9.10
N LEU A 74 -7.10 -8.28 9.91
CA LEU A 74 -5.75 -7.93 9.43
C LEU A 74 -5.20 -8.91 8.39
N VAL A 75 -5.56 -10.19 8.48
CA VAL A 75 -5.17 -11.21 7.49
C VAL A 75 -5.91 -10.96 6.17
N LEU A 76 -7.19 -10.59 6.22
CA LEU A 76 -7.95 -10.24 5.02
C LEU A 76 -7.40 -9.01 4.29
N CYS A 77 -6.83 -8.04 5.00
CA CYS A 77 -6.20 -6.86 4.41
C CYS A 77 -4.97 -7.16 3.53
N GLU A 78 -4.46 -8.40 3.53
CA GLU A 78 -3.40 -8.81 2.60
C GLU A 78 -3.81 -8.66 1.14
N THR A 79 -5.11 -8.75 0.85
CA THR A 79 -5.68 -8.56 -0.49
C THR A 79 -6.61 -7.36 -0.54
N GLU A 80 -6.77 -6.76 -1.73
CA GLU A 80 -7.72 -5.65 -1.90
C GLU A 80 -9.17 -6.12 -1.70
N SER A 81 -9.49 -7.35 -2.12
CA SER A 81 -10.81 -7.95 -1.92
C SER A 81 -11.13 -8.15 -0.43
N GLY A 82 -10.18 -8.67 0.34
CA GLY A 82 -10.37 -8.86 1.78
C GLY A 82 -10.48 -7.54 2.52
N LYS A 83 -9.70 -6.51 2.16
CA LYS A 83 -9.89 -5.15 2.69
C LYS A 83 -11.31 -4.62 2.43
N LYS A 84 -11.84 -4.75 1.21
CA LYS A 84 -13.23 -4.34 0.90
C LYS A 84 -14.26 -5.08 1.75
N GLN A 85 -14.05 -6.37 2.02
CA GLN A 85 -14.92 -7.16 2.89
C GLN A 85 -14.90 -6.62 4.33
N VAL A 86 -13.71 -6.34 4.87
CA VAL A 86 -13.57 -5.73 6.20
C VAL A 86 -14.25 -4.37 6.25
N GLN A 87 -14.03 -3.50 5.26
CA GLN A 87 -14.67 -2.19 5.18
C GLN A 87 -16.20 -2.28 5.16
N ARG A 88 -16.78 -3.24 4.43
CA ARG A 88 -18.23 -3.45 4.43
C ARG A 88 -18.76 -3.77 5.83
N VAL A 89 -18.07 -4.65 6.56
CA VAL A 89 -18.46 -4.99 7.94
C VAL A 89 -18.33 -3.76 8.85
N LEU A 90 -17.26 -2.98 8.71
CA LEU A 90 -17.06 -1.74 9.47
C LEU A 90 -18.18 -0.73 9.23
N HIS A 91 -18.54 -0.47 7.98
CA HIS A 91 -19.65 0.42 7.65
C HIS A 91 -20.99 -0.12 8.15
N ALA A 92 -21.23 -1.44 8.08
CA ALA A 92 -22.45 -2.02 8.64
C ALA A 92 -22.56 -1.85 10.17
N LEU A 93 -21.43 -1.83 10.87
CA LEU A 93 -21.35 -1.59 12.31
C LEU A 93 -21.56 -0.10 12.64
N GLU A 94 -20.95 0.81 11.88
CA GLU A 94 -21.04 2.26 12.06
C GLU A 94 -22.47 2.79 11.86
N TRP A 95 -23.16 2.32 10.81
CA TRP A 95 -24.50 2.77 10.46
C TRP A 95 -25.59 1.87 11.04
N GLY A 96 -25.19 0.91 11.91
CA GLY A 96 -26.02 -0.04 12.62
C GLY A 96 -27.17 -0.61 11.79
N ASN A 97 -26.92 -1.65 10.97
CA ASN A 97 -27.94 -2.40 10.21
C ASN A 97 -29.21 -1.57 9.94
N SER A 98 -29.11 -0.55 9.08
CA SER A 98 -30.28 0.19 8.61
C SER A 98 -31.14 -0.75 7.76
N THR A 99 -31.97 -1.56 8.43
CA THR A 99 -33.10 -2.32 7.89
C THR A 99 -34.33 -1.96 8.68
#